data_AF-A0A1F5L9U1-F1
#
_entry.id   AF-A0A1F5L9U1-F1
#
_cell.length_a   1.000
_cell.length_b   1.000
_cell.length_c   1.000
_cell.angle_alpha   90.00
_cell.angle_beta   90.00
_cell.angle_gamma   90.00
#
_symmetry.space_group_name_H-M   'P 1'
#
loop_
_entity.id
_entity.type
_entity.pdbx_description
1 polymer ?
#
loop_
_entity_poly.entity_id
_entity_poly.type
_entity_poly.pdbx_seq_one_letter_code
_entity_poly.pdbx_strand_id
1 'polypeptide(L)'
;MSLFSSPTRVFLAATALRLILLVYGGWQDAHSAVKYTDIDYMVFTDAARYVSKGQSPYARDTYRYTPLLAWMLVPTAWEGPAPWSTLTFAFGKALFALSDVLAGWLVVQLLVRRFRFPVERALRYVAAVWLWNPMVANISTRGSSEGLLGVLVAALLWATLTRKPVVAGLILGLAVHFKIYPFIYGVSILWWWDAERDGAQSAGSSAGSGLVARIIGFITPSRVKLTLAALVSFVALNLVMYLQYGTPFLQHTFFHHLTRIDHRHNFSPYSTLLYLSAAGGAETHFEALAFLPQLVLVVIALPLVLAKKSLTTAMLAQTFTFVTFNKVCTSQYFLWYLILLPFYLPSSSLVRRPTLGISAALLWVIGQALWLSQGYNLEFLGLPSFVPGLFLAGLFFFAVNVWILGIIVRDGGDGAD
;
A
#
# COMPACT_ATOMS: atom_id res chain seq x y z
N MET A 1 -8.94 -26.33 15.01
CA MET A 1 -10.18 -25.54 14.74
C MET A 1 -10.56 -24.55 15.86
N SER A 2 -10.05 -24.64 17.10
CA SER A 2 -10.46 -23.70 18.17
C SER A 2 -9.82 -22.30 18.10
N LEU A 3 -8.74 -22.09 17.34
CA LEU A 3 -7.99 -20.83 17.35
C LEU A 3 -8.77 -19.66 16.73
N PHE A 4 -9.56 -19.92 15.68
CA PHE A 4 -10.36 -18.92 14.97
C PHE A 4 -11.73 -18.65 15.61
N SER A 5 -12.12 -19.41 16.63
CA SER A 5 -13.38 -19.19 17.34
C SER A 5 -13.31 -18.04 18.35
N SER A 6 -12.13 -17.45 18.55
CA SER A 6 -11.92 -16.32 19.46
C SER A 6 -11.09 -15.24 18.79
N PRO A 7 -11.63 -14.03 18.58
CA PRO A 7 -10.86 -12.88 18.11
C PRO A 7 -9.61 -12.65 18.98
N THR A 8 -9.77 -12.72 20.31
CA THR A 8 -8.67 -12.52 21.27
C THR A 8 -7.50 -13.45 20.98
N ARG A 9 -7.74 -14.75 20.75
CA ARG A 9 -6.66 -15.70 20.43
C ARG A 9 -5.97 -15.37 19.10
N VAL A 10 -6.72 -14.92 18.10
CA VAL A 10 -6.14 -14.55 16.80
C VAL A 10 -5.23 -13.32 16.91
N PHE A 11 -5.69 -12.27 17.58
CA PHE A 11 -4.92 -11.04 17.76
C PHE A 11 -3.74 -11.23 18.72
N LEU A 12 -3.89 -12.03 19.78
CA LEU A 12 -2.76 -12.38 20.65
C LEU A 12 -1.68 -13.15 19.90
N ALA A 13 -2.04 -14.14 19.08
CA ALA A 13 -1.07 -14.85 18.25
C ALA A 13 -0.36 -13.93 17.24
N ALA A 14 -1.11 -13.01 16.61
CA ALA A 14 -0.54 -12.03 15.67
C ALA A 14 0.41 -11.03 16.34
N THR A 15 0.09 -10.64 17.58
CA THR A 15 0.93 -9.75 18.41
C THR A 15 2.18 -10.48 18.88
N ALA A 16 2.03 -11.71 19.39
CA ALA A 16 3.14 -12.55 19.81
C ALA A 16 4.13 -12.81 18.67
N LEU A 17 3.64 -13.10 17.46
CA LEU A 17 4.48 -13.25 16.26
C LEU A 17 5.36 -12.01 16.02
N ARG A 18 4.78 -10.82 16.09
CA ARG A 18 5.52 -9.56 15.91
C ARG A 18 6.52 -9.30 17.03
N LEU A 19 6.13 -9.54 18.28
CA LEU A 19 7.05 -9.40 19.42
C LEU A 19 8.25 -10.35 19.31
N ILE A 20 8.02 -11.62 18.93
CA ILE A 20 9.09 -12.59 18.69
C ILE A 20 10.02 -12.09 17.58
N LEU A 21 9.48 -11.59 16.46
CA LEU A 21 10.27 -11.06 15.36
C LEU A 21 11.05 -9.78 15.73
N LEU A 22 10.52 -8.91 16.59
CA LEU A 22 11.24 -7.74 17.09
C LEU A 22 12.44 -8.14 17.95
N VAL A 23 12.26 -9.12 18.85
CA VAL A 23 13.35 -9.65 19.69
C VAL A 23 14.38 -10.37 18.82
N TYR A 24 13.94 -11.24 17.92
CA TYR A 24 14.82 -11.93 16.97
C TYR A 24 15.56 -10.94 16.08
N GLY A 25 14.90 -9.90 15.60
CA GLY A 25 15.50 -8.85 14.78
C GLY A 25 16.63 -8.12 15.50
N GLY A 26 16.43 -7.77 16.77
CA GLY A 26 17.49 -7.20 17.61
C GLY A 26 18.67 -8.15 17.81
N TRP A 27 18.39 -9.44 18.02
CA TRP A 27 19.44 -10.46 18.08
C TRP A 27 20.20 -10.59 16.76
N GLN A 28 19.50 -10.68 15.62
CA GLN A 28 20.12 -10.80 14.30
C GLN A 28 20.97 -9.56 13.98
N ASP A 29 20.49 -8.35 14.29
CA ASP A 29 21.25 -7.12 14.07
C ASP A 29 22.57 -7.10 14.86
N ALA A 30 22.61 -7.71 16.04
CA ALA A 30 23.82 -7.82 16.87
C ALA A 30 24.78 -8.93 16.42
N HIS A 31 24.29 -10.00 15.79
CA HIS A 31 25.08 -11.22 15.53
C HIS A 31 25.30 -11.55 14.05
N SER A 32 24.64 -10.85 13.12
CA SER A 32 24.74 -11.10 11.67
C SER A 32 25.31 -9.90 10.91
N ALA A 33 26.05 -10.19 9.83
CA ALA A 33 26.46 -9.18 8.85
C ALA A 33 25.24 -8.66 8.07
N VAL A 34 24.31 -9.55 7.72
CA VAL A 34 23.04 -9.18 7.06
C VAL A 34 22.04 -8.75 8.13
N LYS A 35 21.79 -7.44 8.17
CA LYS A 35 20.91 -6.82 9.16
C LYS A 35 19.45 -7.16 8.91
N TYR A 36 18.73 -7.37 10.00
CA TYR A 36 17.29 -7.50 10.01
C TYR A 36 16.64 -6.13 9.82
N THR A 37 17.10 -5.10 10.55
CA THR A 37 16.59 -3.73 10.39
C THR A 37 16.70 -3.26 8.94
N ASP A 38 15.58 -2.75 8.42
CA ASP A 38 15.54 -2.13 7.09
C ASP A 38 16.33 -0.82 7.10
N ILE A 39 17.04 -0.53 6.00
CA ILE A 39 17.82 0.70 5.87
C ILE A 39 16.92 1.95 5.92
N ASP A 40 15.68 1.83 5.43
CA ASP A 40 14.70 2.91 5.51
C ASP A 40 14.40 3.29 6.97
N TYR A 41 14.41 2.32 7.89
CA TYR A 41 14.18 2.59 9.31
C TYR A 41 15.28 3.46 9.92
N MET A 42 16.52 3.26 9.49
CA MET A 42 17.65 4.09 9.89
C MET A 42 17.49 5.51 9.33
N VAL A 43 17.11 5.64 8.06
CA VAL A 43 16.81 6.93 7.41
C VAL A 43 15.69 7.67 8.15
N PHE A 44 14.63 6.97 8.58
CA PHE A 44 13.56 7.57 9.37
C PHE A 44 14.02 8.06 10.73
N THR A 45 14.80 7.24 11.43
CA THR A 45 15.30 7.54 12.79
C THR A 45 16.29 8.70 12.77
N ASP A 46 17.15 8.76 11.76
CA ASP A 46 18.07 9.89 11.57
C ASP A 46 17.30 11.18 11.25
N ALA A 47 16.29 11.11 10.37
CA ALA A 47 15.43 12.26 10.08
C ALA A 47 14.64 12.73 11.33
N ALA A 48 14.15 11.80 12.15
CA ALA A 48 13.53 12.11 13.43
C ALA A 48 14.51 12.79 14.41
N ARG A 49 15.81 12.43 14.37
CA ARG A 49 16.87 13.09 15.15
C ARG A 49 17.17 14.51 14.68
N TYR A 50 17.06 14.78 13.38
CA TYR A 50 17.09 16.16 12.87
C TYR A 50 15.88 16.95 13.38
N VAL A 51 14.68 16.38 13.27
CA VAL A 51 13.44 17.02 13.75
C VAL A 51 13.50 17.31 15.25
N SER A 52 14.00 16.39 16.07
CA SER A 52 14.11 16.58 17.52
C SER A 52 15.04 17.74 17.92
N LYS A 53 15.95 18.14 17.04
CA LYS A 53 16.86 19.29 17.18
C LYS A 53 16.32 20.56 16.52
N GLY A 54 15.06 20.57 16.08
CA GLY A 54 14.44 21.69 15.35
C GLY A 54 14.94 21.86 13.91
N GLN A 55 15.63 20.85 13.37
CA GLN A 55 16.20 20.88 12.02
C GLN A 55 15.28 20.19 11.01
N SER A 56 15.57 20.39 9.72
CA SER A 56 14.83 19.76 8.63
C SER A 56 15.09 18.24 8.59
N PRO A 57 14.08 17.37 8.47
CA PRO A 57 14.30 15.93 8.26
C PRO A 57 15.05 15.65 6.97
N TYR A 58 15.00 16.57 5.99
CA TYR A 58 15.72 16.48 4.72
C TYR A 58 17.22 16.78 4.83
N ALA A 59 17.71 17.20 6.00
CA ALA A 59 19.14 17.21 6.27
C ALA A 59 19.72 15.79 6.36
N ARG A 60 18.87 14.76 6.57
CA ARG A 60 19.25 13.39 6.33
C ARG A 60 19.22 13.10 4.83
N ASP A 61 20.40 12.80 4.29
CA ASP A 61 20.52 12.30 2.92
C ASP A 61 19.57 11.14 2.67
N THR A 62 19.10 11.02 1.44
CA THR A 62 18.16 9.97 1.01
C THR A 62 16.81 9.92 1.75
N TYR A 63 16.48 10.87 2.64
CA TYR A 63 15.12 10.98 3.17
C TYR A 63 14.16 11.46 2.08
N ARG A 64 13.20 10.61 1.68
CA ARG A 64 12.23 10.85 0.60
C ARG A 64 10.78 10.65 1.03
N TYR A 65 10.50 10.89 2.32
CA TYR A 65 9.18 10.63 2.93
C TYR A 65 8.57 11.95 3.42
N THR A 66 7.29 11.93 3.81
CA THR A 66 6.66 13.11 4.44
C THR A 66 7.30 13.41 5.80
N PRO A 67 7.51 14.69 6.18
CA PRO A 67 8.01 15.05 7.51
C PRO A 67 7.12 14.52 8.64
N LEU A 68 5.82 14.30 8.40
CA LEU A 68 4.92 13.70 9.38
C LEU A 68 5.43 12.35 9.90
N LEU A 69 6.06 11.55 9.02
CA LEU A 69 6.64 10.28 9.44
C LEU A 69 7.82 10.50 10.39
N ALA A 70 8.70 11.46 10.10
CA ALA A 70 9.78 11.81 11.02
C ALA A 70 9.25 12.37 12.35
N TRP A 71 8.19 13.18 12.32
CA TRP A 71 7.55 13.73 13.52
C TRP A 71 6.97 12.63 14.42
N MET A 72 6.28 11.65 13.82
CA MET A 72 5.75 10.48 14.54
C MET A 72 6.85 9.64 15.20
N LEU A 73 8.08 9.71 14.66
CA LEU A 73 9.22 8.91 15.10
C LEU A 73 10.20 9.68 15.97
N VAL A 74 9.92 10.92 16.38
CA VAL A 74 10.78 11.67 17.32
C VAL A 74 11.20 10.87 18.56
N PRO A 75 10.36 9.99 19.15
CA PRO A 75 10.80 9.15 20.26
C PRO A 75 11.99 8.23 19.94
N THR A 76 12.23 7.86 18.67
CA THR A 76 13.40 7.06 18.28
C THR A 76 14.72 7.84 18.33
N ALA A 77 14.64 9.17 18.45
CA ALA A 77 15.79 10.05 18.58
C ALA A 77 16.20 10.31 20.04
N TRP A 78 15.47 9.80 21.03
CA TRP A 78 15.78 10.02 22.43
C TRP A 78 17.00 9.20 22.86
N GLU A 79 18.07 9.91 23.24
CA GLU A 79 19.33 9.30 23.67
C GLU A 79 19.32 8.96 25.18
N GLY A 80 20.15 7.99 25.59
CA GLY A 80 20.31 7.58 26.98
C GLY A 80 21.06 6.25 27.12
N PRO A 81 21.41 5.82 28.34
CA PRO A 81 22.05 4.54 28.56
C PRO A 81 21.12 3.37 28.22
N ALA A 82 21.69 2.22 27.86
CA ALA A 82 20.91 0.99 27.71
C ALA A 82 20.22 0.64 29.06
N PRO A 83 18.97 0.16 29.07
CA PRO A 83 18.16 -0.28 27.91
C PRO A 83 17.32 0.81 27.25
N TRP A 84 17.36 2.06 27.74
CA TRP A 84 16.48 3.14 27.27
C TRP A 84 16.67 3.46 25.78
N SER A 85 17.93 3.58 25.32
CA SER A 85 18.25 3.80 23.90
C SER A 85 17.77 2.67 22.99
N THR A 86 17.79 1.42 23.47
CA THR A 86 17.27 0.26 22.72
C THR A 86 15.74 0.32 22.60
N LEU A 87 15.04 0.68 23.68
CA LEU A 87 13.58 0.78 23.71
C LEU A 87 13.08 1.93 22.82
N THR A 88 13.70 3.09 22.93
CA THR A 88 13.40 4.26 22.10
C THR A 88 13.69 3.98 20.63
N PHE A 89 14.83 3.37 20.29
CA PHE A 89 15.11 2.91 18.93
C PHE A 89 14.07 1.90 18.41
N ALA A 90 13.55 1.00 19.26
CA ALA A 90 12.54 0.03 18.87
C ALA A 90 11.12 0.63 18.72
N PHE A 91 10.88 1.85 19.22
CA PHE A 91 9.55 2.48 19.24
C PHE A 91 8.89 2.51 17.86
N GLY A 92 9.59 2.96 16.82
CA GLY A 92 9.04 3.05 15.48
C GLY A 92 8.65 1.69 14.90
N LYS A 93 9.49 0.67 15.09
CA LYS A 93 9.16 -0.71 14.68
C LYS A 93 7.94 -1.24 15.43
N ALA A 94 7.84 -0.96 16.74
CA ALA A 94 6.68 -1.34 17.54
C ALA A 94 5.41 -0.62 17.06
N LEU A 95 5.49 0.67 16.72
CA LEU A 95 4.39 1.45 16.15
C LEU A 95 3.93 0.86 14.81
N PHE A 96 4.86 0.52 13.92
CA PHE A 96 4.54 -0.08 12.62
C PHE A 96 3.94 -1.47 12.76
N ALA A 97 4.50 -2.31 13.64
CA ALA A 97 3.96 -3.63 13.95
C ALA A 97 2.55 -3.54 14.58
N LEU A 98 2.30 -2.57 15.46
CA LEU A 98 0.98 -2.29 16.02
C LEU A 98 0.00 -1.85 14.93
N SER A 99 0.46 -1.06 13.96
CA SER A 99 -0.36 -0.59 12.84
C SER A 99 -0.86 -1.75 11.99
N ASP A 100 -0.06 -2.79 11.76
CA ASP A 100 -0.56 -4.00 11.09
C ASP A 100 -1.72 -4.66 11.86
N VAL A 101 -1.58 -4.79 13.18
CA VAL A 101 -2.59 -5.43 14.03
C VAL A 101 -3.88 -4.60 13.99
N LEU A 102 -3.75 -3.27 14.07
CA LEU A 102 -4.87 -2.33 13.96
C LEU A 102 -5.54 -2.40 12.58
N ALA A 103 -4.76 -2.45 11.49
CA ALA A 103 -5.28 -2.58 10.14
C ALA A 103 -6.07 -3.89 9.98
N GLY A 104 -5.52 -5.01 10.46
CA GLY A 104 -6.22 -6.29 10.46
C GLY A 104 -7.50 -6.26 11.30
N TRP A 105 -7.49 -5.60 12.46
CA TRP A 105 -8.69 -5.40 13.27
C TRP A 105 -9.77 -4.60 12.51
N LEU A 106 -9.41 -3.50 11.86
CA LEU A 106 -10.33 -2.71 11.05
C LEU A 106 -10.95 -3.55 9.91
N VAL A 107 -10.14 -4.35 9.21
CA VAL A 107 -10.63 -5.24 8.16
C VAL A 107 -11.60 -6.29 8.71
N VAL A 108 -11.31 -6.90 9.87
CA VAL A 108 -12.27 -7.82 10.53
C VAL A 108 -13.58 -7.11 10.86
N GLN A 109 -13.53 -5.89 11.41
CA GLN A 109 -14.74 -5.13 11.72
C GLN A 109 -15.55 -4.80 10.47
N LEU A 110 -14.89 -4.45 9.37
CA LEU A 110 -15.56 -4.22 8.08
C LEU A 110 -16.23 -5.50 7.58
N LEU A 111 -15.50 -6.63 7.52
CA LEU A 111 -16.05 -7.90 7.05
C LEU A 111 -17.25 -8.36 7.88
N VAL A 112 -17.20 -8.23 9.20
CA VAL A 112 -18.29 -8.66 10.09
C VAL A 112 -19.47 -7.70 10.04
N ARG A 113 -19.23 -6.38 10.15
CA ARG A 113 -20.30 -5.40 10.33
C ARG A 113 -20.91 -4.90 9.03
N ARG A 114 -20.11 -4.80 7.96
CA ARG A 114 -20.55 -4.29 6.65
C ARG A 114 -20.87 -5.43 5.69
N PHE A 115 -19.96 -6.38 5.55
CA PHE A 115 -20.15 -7.53 4.66
C PHE A 115 -20.91 -8.70 5.31
N ARG A 116 -21.27 -8.60 6.60
CA ARG A 116 -22.07 -9.58 7.35
C ARG A 116 -21.47 -10.99 7.40
N PHE A 117 -20.14 -11.08 7.38
CA PHE A 117 -19.47 -12.36 7.50
C PHE A 117 -19.62 -12.93 8.92
N PRO A 118 -19.75 -14.27 9.05
CA PRO A 118 -19.50 -14.92 10.33
C PRO A 118 -18.11 -14.53 10.85
N VAL A 119 -18.02 -14.21 12.14
CA VAL A 119 -16.77 -13.74 12.78
C VAL A 119 -15.60 -14.68 12.49
N GLU A 120 -15.83 -15.99 12.62
CA GLU A 120 -14.80 -17.00 12.34
C GLU A 120 -14.31 -16.96 10.88
N ARG A 121 -15.22 -16.78 9.91
CA ARG A 121 -14.86 -16.69 8.49
C ARG A 121 -13.99 -15.45 8.26
N ALA A 122 -14.39 -14.30 8.79
CA ALA A 122 -13.60 -13.07 8.68
C ALA A 122 -12.20 -13.24 9.30
N LEU A 123 -12.12 -13.82 10.50
CA LEU A 123 -10.85 -14.08 11.17
C LEU A 123 -9.92 -14.99 10.36
N ARG A 124 -10.44 -16.07 9.74
CA ARG A 124 -9.63 -16.98 8.92
C ARG A 124 -8.97 -16.27 7.73
N TYR A 125 -9.74 -15.48 6.97
CA TYR A 125 -9.19 -14.75 5.81
C TYR A 125 -8.18 -13.68 6.24
N VAL A 126 -8.53 -12.87 7.24
CA VAL A 126 -7.63 -11.78 7.70
C VAL A 126 -6.37 -12.34 8.37
N ALA A 127 -6.49 -13.44 9.11
CA ALA A 127 -5.34 -14.10 9.71
C ALA A 127 -4.37 -14.62 8.65
N ALA A 128 -4.88 -15.37 7.67
CA ALA A 128 -4.05 -15.98 6.63
C ALA A 128 -3.34 -14.94 5.74
N VAL A 129 -4.06 -13.88 5.36
CA VAL A 129 -3.56 -12.90 4.39
C VAL A 129 -2.71 -11.81 5.04
N TRP A 130 -3.03 -11.41 6.28
CA TRP A 130 -2.48 -10.21 6.90
C TRP A 130 -1.86 -10.45 8.28
N LEU A 131 -2.65 -10.87 9.27
CA LEU A 131 -2.19 -10.87 10.67
C LEU A 131 -1.09 -11.91 10.95
N TRP A 132 -1.17 -13.10 10.34
CA TRP A 132 -0.20 -14.18 10.51
C TRP A 132 0.67 -14.41 9.27
N ASN A 133 0.51 -13.57 8.24
CA ASN A 133 1.35 -13.63 7.06
C ASN A 133 2.78 -13.22 7.43
N PRO A 134 3.77 -14.12 7.29
CA PRO A 134 5.15 -13.84 7.69
C PRO A 134 5.76 -12.68 6.90
N MET A 135 5.32 -12.44 5.65
CA MET A 135 5.79 -11.31 4.86
C MET A 135 5.35 -9.97 5.49
N VAL A 136 4.09 -9.86 5.89
CA VAL A 136 3.52 -8.65 6.51
C VAL A 136 4.19 -8.41 7.87
N ALA A 137 4.22 -9.44 8.71
CA ALA A 137 4.83 -9.34 10.03
C ALA A 137 6.32 -8.96 9.95
N ASN A 138 7.08 -9.58 9.05
CA ASN A 138 8.50 -9.30 8.88
C ASN A 138 8.74 -7.86 8.37
N ILE A 139 8.01 -7.40 7.35
CA ILE A 139 8.21 -6.05 6.79
C ILE A 139 7.98 -4.95 7.84
N SER A 140 6.95 -5.05 8.67
CA SER A 140 6.71 -4.05 9.72
C SER A 140 7.73 -4.12 10.85
N THR A 141 8.11 -5.32 11.32
CA THR A 141 9.10 -5.47 12.40
C THR A 141 10.52 -5.16 11.97
N ARG A 142 10.83 -5.20 10.67
CA ARG A 142 12.09 -4.66 10.11
C ARG A 142 12.13 -3.12 10.13
N GLY A 143 10.99 -2.46 10.28
CA GLY A 143 10.89 -1.00 10.42
C GLY A 143 10.26 -0.29 9.23
N SER A 144 9.46 -0.98 8.41
CA SER A 144 8.72 -0.35 7.31
C SER A 144 7.39 0.24 7.78
N SER A 145 7.04 1.43 7.31
CA SER A 145 5.83 2.17 7.73
C SER A 145 4.55 1.77 6.98
N GLU A 146 4.59 0.77 6.10
CA GLU A 146 3.45 0.40 5.25
C GLU A 146 2.20 -0.04 6.04
N GLY A 147 2.37 -0.55 7.28
CA GLY A 147 1.25 -0.85 8.17
C GLY A 147 0.37 0.37 8.48
N LEU A 148 0.95 1.58 8.57
CA LEU A 148 0.21 2.83 8.75
C LEU A 148 -0.69 3.12 7.55
N LEU A 149 -0.22 2.86 6.33
CA LEU A 149 -1.03 2.99 5.13
C LEU A 149 -2.14 1.93 5.08
N GLY A 150 -1.86 0.71 5.54
CA GLY A 150 -2.89 -0.31 5.75
C GLY A 150 -4.04 0.17 6.64
N VAL A 151 -3.72 0.85 7.76
CA VAL A 151 -4.72 1.46 8.65
C VAL A 151 -5.50 2.55 7.91
N LEU A 152 -4.82 3.46 7.21
CA LEU A 152 -5.47 4.56 6.49
C LEU A 152 -6.40 4.06 5.37
N VAL A 153 -6.00 3.03 4.63
CA VAL A 153 -6.82 2.41 3.56
C VAL A 153 -8.05 1.70 4.16
N ALA A 154 -7.88 0.93 5.23
CA ALA A 154 -9.01 0.30 5.91
C ALA A 154 -9.96 1.33 6.53
N ALA A 155 -9.44 2.41 7.11
CA ALA A 155 -10.23 3.51 7.66
C ALA A 155 -10.98 4.29 6.57
N LEU A 156 -10.34 4.51 5.41
CA LEU A 156 -10.97 5.13 4.24
C LEU A 156 -12.15 4.29 3.74
N LEU A 157 -11.96 2.98 3.61
CA LEU A 157 -13.04 2.04 3.26
C LEU A 157 -14.17 2.08 4.30
N TRP A 158 -13.84 2.07 5.58
CA TRP A 158 -14.84 2.21 6.64
C TRP A 158 -15.63 3.50 6.52
N ALA A 159 -14.97 4.65 6.39
CA ALA A 159 -15.66 5.94 6.28
C ALA A 159 -16.56 5.98 5.03
N THR A 160 -16.09 5.36 3.94
CA THR A 160 -16.83 5.28 2.68
C THR A 160 -18.07 4.39 2.79
N LEU A 161 -17.90 3.15 3.22
CA LEU A 161 -19.00 2.18 3.37
C LEU A 161 -19.97 2.51 4.51
N THR A 162 -19.57 3.39 5.44
CA THR A 162 -20.45 3.93 6.50
C THR A 162 -21.11 5.25 6.13
N ARG A 163 -20.96 5.70 4.87
CA ARG A 163 -21.56 6.94 4.33
C ARG A 163 -21.15 8.21 5.08
N LYS A 164 -19.86 8.33 5.44
CA LYS A 164 -19.29 9.51 6.10
C LYS A 164 -18.37 10.28 5.13
N PRO A 165 -18.92 11.06 4.18
CA PRO A 165 -18.12 11.64 3.08
C PRO A 165 -17.03 12.59 3.56
N VAL A 166 -17.30 13.41 4.58
CA VAL A 166 -16.31 14.33 5.15
C VAL A 166 -15.14 13.55 5.77
N VAL A 167 -15.42 12.53 6.58
CA VAL A 167 -14.39 11.70 7.22
C VAL A 167 -13.59 10.93 6.17
N ALA A 168 -14.26 10.36 5.16
CA ALA A 168 -13.59 9.69 4.04
C ALA A 168 -12.67 10.65 3.29
N GLY A 169 -13.13 11.87 3.01
CA GLY A 169 -12.30 12.91 2.39
C GLY A 169 -11.08 13.27 3.23
N LEU A 170 -11.26 13.57 4.53
CA LEU A 170 -10.15 13.91 5.42
C LEU A 170 -9.08 12.80 5.47
N ILE A 171 -9.51 11.54 5.57
CA ILE A 171 -8.62 10.37 5.56
C ILE A 171 -7.92 10.22 4.20
N LEU A 172 -8.63 10.40 3.08
CA LEU A 172 -8.02 10.35 1.75
C LEU A 172 -6.94 11.41 1.59
N GLY A 173 -7.22 12.66 1.98
CA GLY A 173 -6.22 13.74 1.93
C GLY A 173 -4.99 13.47 2.79
N LEU A 174 -5.19 12.94 4.01
CA LEU A 174 -4.10 12.50 4.87
C LEU A 174 -3.30 11.35 4.26
N ALA A 175 -3.97 10.36 3.70
CA ALA A 175 -3.33 9.20 3.07
C ALA A 175 -2.46 9.60 1.88
N VAL A 176 -2.98 10.48 1.00
CA VAL A 176 -2.24 11.01 -0.17
C VAL A 176 -1.05 11.87 0.26
N HIS A 177 -1.20 12.65 1.34
CA HIS A 177 -0.07 13.38 1.92
C HIS A 177 0.99 12.43 2.48
N PHE A 178 0.58 11.33 3.12
CA PHE A 178 1.51 10.37 3.72
C PHE A 178 2.28 9.57 2.65
N LYS A 179 1.59 9.16 1.59
CA LYS A 179 2.18 8.54 0.40
C LYS A 179 1.28 8.83 -0.78
N ILE A 180 1.82 9.13 -1.96
CA ILE A 180 0.97 9.65 -3.05
C ILE A 180 -0.09 8.65 -3.55
N TYR A 181 0.22 7.34 -3.62
CA TYR A 181 -0.58 6.32 -4.32
C TYR A 181 -2.07 6.20 -3.94
N PRO A 182 -2.54 6.45 -2.69
CA PRO A 182 -3.95 6.36 -2.33
C PRO A 182 -4.86 7.33 -3.12
N PHE A 183 -4.30 8.29 -3.87
CA PHE A 183 -5.05 9.18 -4.73
C PHE A 183 -5.94 8.41 -5.72
N ILE A 184 -5.49 7.23 -6.14
CA ILE A 184 -6.20 6.35 -7.07
C ILE A 184 -7.57 5.94 -6.52
N TYR A 185 -7.70 5.78 -5.20
CA TYR A 185 -8.95 5.38 -4.56
C TYR A 185 -10.00 6.48 -4.62
N GLY A 186 -9.59 7.75 -4.63
CA GLY A 186 -10.52 8.88 -4.74
C GLY A 186 -11.42 8.75 -5.97
N VAL A 187 -10.87 8.27 -7.09
CA VAL A 187 -11.60 8.12 -8.36
C VAL A 187 -12.65 7.01 -8.27
N SER A 188 -12.28 5.84 -7.74
CA SER A 188 -13.22 4.73 -7.52
C SER A 188 -14.29 5.09 -6.51
N ILE A 189 -13.95 5.81 -5.44
CA ILE A 189 -14.92 6.24 -4.43
C ILE A 189 -15.91 7.25 -5.02
N LEU A 190 -15.42 8.24 -5.77
CA LEU A 190 -16.28 9.19 -6.47
C LEU A 190 -17.20 8.48 -7.47
N TRP A 191 -16.67 7.51 -8.24
CA TRP A 191 -17.50 6.73 -9.15
C TRP A 191 -18.53 5.88 -8.40
N TRP A 192 -18.14 5.15 -7.36
CA TRP A 192 -19.01 4.31 -6.53
C TRP A 192 -20.14 5.12 -5.89
N TRP A 193 -19.82 6.22 -5.21
CA TRP A 193 -20.77 7.00 -4.42
C TRP A 193 -21.73 7.81 -5.30
N ASP A 194 -22.99 7.40 -5.44
CA ASP A 194 -24.02 8.08 -6.24
C ASP A 194 -25.18 8.61 -5.39
N ALA A 195 -26.13 9.29 -6.04
CA ALA A 195 -27.31 9.85 -5.41
C ALA A 195 -28.16 8.77 -4.70
N GLU A 196 -28.25 7.56 -5.26
CA GLU A 196 -28.95 6.43 -4.63
C GLU A 196 -28.29 6.03 -3.31
N ARG A 197 -26.95 5.96 -3.27
CA ARG A 197 -26.21 5.73 -2.03
C ARG A 197 -26.29 6.89 -1.03
N ASP A 198 -26.63 8.10 -1.50
CA ASP A 198 -26.99 9.25 -0.66
C ASP A 198 -28.42 9.19 -0.12
N GLY A 199 -29.21 8.18 -0.52
CA GLY A 199 -30.59 7.99 -0.07
C GLY A 199 -31.63 8.72 -0.93
N ALA A 200 -31.24 9.26 -2.09
CA ALA A 200 -32.21 9.73 -3.07
C ALA A 200 -33.01 8.53 -3.59
N GLN A 201 -34.32 8.71 -3.77
CA GLN A 201 -35.14 7.71 -4.44
C GLN A 201 -34.59 7.52 -5.86
N SER A 202 -34.48 6.26 -6.31
CA SER A 202 -34.05 5.96 -7.67
C SER A 202 -35.01 6.70 -8.61
N ALA A 203 -34.50 7.74 -9.27
CA ALA A 203 -35.28 8.45 -10.26
C ALA A 203 -35.56 7.43 -11.36
N GLY A 204 -36.83 6.99 -11.43
CA GLY A 204 -37.30 6.13 -12.52
C GLY A 204 -36.77 6.68 -13.85
N SER A 205 -36.36 5.77 -14.72
CA SER A 205 -35.62 5.94 -15.98
C SER A 205 -36.23 6.96 -16.98
N SER A 206 -36.35 8.23 -16.59
CA SER A 206 -36.97 9.30 -17.38
C SER A 206 -36.23 10.64 -17.30
N ALA A 207 -35.07 10.71 -16.64
CA ALA A 207 -34.21 11.89 -16.69
C ALA A 207 -33.47 11.96 -18.03
N GLY A 208 -33.70 13.06 -18.78
CA GLY A 208 -33.32 13.27 -20.17
C GLY A 208 -31.92 12.81 -20.58
N SER A 209 -31.83 12.24 -21.78
CA SER A 209 -30.68 11.58 -22.42
C SER A 209 -29.51 12.50 -22.82
N GLY A 210 -29.37 13.67 -22.18
CA GLY A 210 -28.31 14.62 -22.47
C GLY A 210 -27.02 14.35 -21.69
N LEU A 211 -25.87 14.48 -22.35
CA LEU A 211 -24.55 14.40 -21.70
C LEU A 211 -24.40 15.42 -20.56
N VAL A 212 -25.00 16.61 -20.72
CA VAL A 212 -25.06 17.65 -19.68
C VAL A 212 -25.85 17.21 -18.45
N ALA A 213 -26.99 16.55 -18.62
CA ALA A 213 -27.79 16.04 -17.51
C ALA A 213 -27.04 14.95 -16.72
N ARG A 214 -26.26 14.10 -17.41
CA ARG A 214 -25.39 13.12 -16.76
C ARG A 214 -24.25 13.77 -15.97
N ILE A 215 -23.65 14.85 -16.49
CA ILE A 215 -22.60 15.60 -15.78
C ILE A 215 -23.19 16.27 -14.53
N ILE A 216 -24.33 16.95 -14.66
CA ILE A 216 -24.99 17.61 -13.51
C ILE A 216 -25.41 16.56 -12.48
N GLY A 217 -26.01 15.45 -12.90
CA GLY A 217 -26.39 14.34 -12.01
C GLY A 217 -25.19 13.63 -11.37
N PHE A 218 -23.98 13.82 -11.89
CA PHE A 218 -22.76 13.34 -11.25
C PHE A 218 -22.39 14.17 -10.01
N ILE A 219 -22.85 15.41 -9.90
CA ILE A 219 -22.53 16.27 -8.76
C ILE A 219 -23.53 15.98 -7.62
N THR A 220 -23.09 15.22 -6.62
CA THR A 220 -23.89 14.96 -5.41
C THR A 220 -23.28 15.64 -4.18
N PRO A 221 -24.09 15.94 -3.13
CA PRO A 221 -23.58 16.53 -1.89
C PRO A 221 -22.46 15.71 -1.25
N SER A 222 -22.52 14.38 -1.28
CA SER A 222 -21.48 13.54 -0.71
C SER A 222 -20.19 13.56 -1.52
N ARG A 223 -20.27 13.56 -2.86
CA ARG A 223 -19.09 13.71 -3.72
C ARG A 223 -18.40 15.06 -3.49
N VAL A 224 -19.18 16.13 -3.36
CA VAL A 224 -18.66 17.48 -3.07
C VAL A 224 -18.02 17.52 -1.68
N LYS A 225 -18.73 17.04 -0.63
CA LYS A 225 -18.19 17.00 0.74
C LYS A 225 -16.91 16.19 0.83
N LEU A 226 -16.84 15.03 0.18
CA LEU A 226 -15.65 14.19 0.13
C LEU A 226 -14.49 14.92 -0.56
N THR A 227 -14.74 15.50 -1.74
CA THR A 227 -13.71 16.18 -2.52
C THR A 227 -13.15 17.40 -1.78
N LEU A 228 -14.02 18.23 -1.22
CA LEU A 228 -13.61 19.40 -0.46
C LEU A 228 -12.87 19.02 0.81
N ALA A 229 -13.33 18.01 1.57
CA ALA A 229 -12.64 17.55 2.77
C ALA A 229 -11.27 16.94 2.45
N ALA A 230 -11.15 16.19 1.35
CA ALA A 230 -9.86 15.67 0.88
C ALA A 230 -8.91 16.79 0.49
N LEU A 231 -9.39 17.79 -0.26
CA LEU A 231 -8.60 18.94 -0.66
C LEU A 231 -8.13 19.74 0.55
N VAL A 232 -9.02 20.05 1.50
CA VAL A 232 -8.69 20.78 2.73
C VAL A 232 -7.63 20.03 3.54
N SER A 233 -7.83 18.74 3.80
CA SER A 233 -6.87 17.92 4.54
C SER A 233 -5.50 17.88 3.84
N PHE A 234 -5.49 17.58 2.54
CA PHE A 234 -4.26 17.51 1.76
C PHE A 234 -3.53 18.86 1.72
N VAL A 235 -4.23 19.96 1.36
CA VAL A 235 -3.63 21.29 1.26
C VAL A 235 -3.16 21.78 2.62
N ALA A 236 -3.93 21.61 3.69
CA ALA A 236 -3.53 22.05 5.03
C ALA A 236 -2.24 21.34 5.49
N LEU A 237 -2.17 20.01 5.35
CA LEU A 237 -0.97 19.26 5.74
C LEU A 237 0.24 19.66 4.89
N ASN A 238 0.08 19.78 3.57
CA ASN A 238 1.17 20.19 2.68
C ASN A 238 1.61 21.63 2.94
N LEU A 239 0.68 22.54 3.24
CA LEU A 239 0.98 23.92 3.56
C LEU A 239 1.77 24.01 4.87
N VAL A 240 1.36 23.29 5.92
CA VAL A 240 2.12 23.23 7.19
C VAL A 240 3.55 22.73 6.95
N MET A 241 3.72 21.65 6.19
CA MET A 241 5.06 21.11 5.90
C MET A 241 5.89 22.06 5.02
N TYR A 242 5.27 22.71 4.04
CA TYR A 242 5.96 23.68 3.18
C TYR A 242 6.38 24.94 3.93
N LEU A 243 5.52 25.47 4.81
CA LEU A 243 5.87 26.62 5.66
C LEU A 243 7.04 26.29 6.59
N GLN A 244 7.14 25.04 7.05
CA GLN A 244 8.23 24.61 7.95
C GLN A 244 9.54 24.29 7.20
N TYR A 245 9.47 23.68 6.01
CA TYR A 245 10.64 23.06 5.36
C TYR A 245 10.93 23.56 3.94
N GLY A 246 10.08 24.42 3.37
CA GLY A 246 10.27 25.06 2.07
C GLY A 246 10.32 24.09 0.89
N THR A 247 11.04 24.49 -0.17
CA THR A 247 11.20 23.71 -1.41
C THR A 247 11.77 22.29 -1.21
N PRO A 248 12.70 22.02 -0.27
CA PRO A 248 13.14 20.65 0.03
C PRO A 248 12.00 19.67 0.32
N PHE A 249 10.91 20.11 0.97
CA PHE A 249 9.73 19.28 1.19
C PHE A 249 9.10 18.80 -0.13
N LEU A 250 8.81 19.72 -1.04
CA LEU A 250 8.20 19.39 -2.33
C LEU A 250 9.12 18.48 -3.15
N GLN A 251 10.42 18.81 -3.15
CA GLN A 251 11.42 18.06 -3.92
C GLN A 251 11.51 16.61 -3.44
N HIS A 252 11.65 16.39 -2.14
CA HIS A 252 11.95 15.07 -1.60
C HIS A 252 10.72 14.21 -1.36
N THR A 253 9.57 14.79 -1.01
CA THR A 253 8.33 14.02 -0.75
C THR A 253 7.52 13.76 -2.01
N PHE A 254 7.57 14.62 -3.03
CA PHE A 254 6.75 14.46 -4.23
C PHE A 254 7.58 14.40 -5.52
N PHE A 255 8.31 15.45 -5.86
CA PHE A 255 8.90 15.58 -7.20
C PHE A 255 9.98 14.53 -7.48
N HIS A 256 10.71 14.10 -6.45
CA HIS A 256 11.66 13.00 -6.56
C HIS A 256 11.02 11.72 -7.13
N HIS A 257 9.74 11.43 -6.84
CA HIS A 257 9.10 10.21 -7.36
C HIS A 257 8.82 10.26 -8.86
N LEU A 258 8.73 11.45 -9.46
CA LEU A 258 8.57 11.61 -10.90
C LEU A 258 9.87 11.25 -11.63
N THR A 259 11.01 11.67 -11.08
CA THR A 259 12.34 11.43 -11.68
C THR A 259 13.07 10.23 -11.11
N ARG A 260 12.51 9.56 -10.08
CA ARG A 260 13.14 8.40 -9.42
C ARG A 260 13.47 7.32 -10.44
N ILE A 261 14.74 6.93 -10.44
CA ILE A 261 15.30 5.76 -11.10
C ILE A 261 15.79 4.86 -9.97
N ASP A 262 15.19 3.68 -9.85
CA ASP A 262 15.66 2.67 -8.90
C ASP A 262 16.00 1.41 -9.68
N HIS A 263 17.29 1.18 -9.84
CA HIS A 263 17.79 0.02 -10.57
C HIS A 263 17.93 -1.18 -9.63
N ARG A 264 18.18 -0.97 -8.33
CA ARG A 264 18.40 -2.06 -7.37
C ARG A 264 17.09 -2.59 -6.81
N HIS A 265 17.06 -3.87 -6.43
CA HIS A 265 15.94 -4.46 -5.68
C HIS A 265 14.55 -4.19 -6.32
N ASN A 266 14.49 -4.11 -7.66
CA ASN A 266 13.34 -3.65 -8.41
C ASN A 266 12.75 -4.78 -9.29
N PHE A 267 11.60 -5.30 -8.88
CA PHE A 267 10.87 -6.37 -9.59
C PHE A 267 10.24 -5.91 -10.91
N SER A 268 10.27 -4.61 -11.20
CA SER A 268 9.67 -4.03 -12.39
C SER A 268 10.31 -4.58 -13.68
N PRO A 269 9.53 -4.82 -14.75
CA PRO A 269 10.10 -5.15 -16.06
C PRO A 269 10.99 -4.01 -16.62
N TYR A 270 10.85 -2.80 -16.09
CA TYR A 270 11.68 -1.64 -16.47
C TYR A 270 13.07 -1.64 -15.80
N SER A 271 13.32 -2.48 -14.79
CA SER A 271 14.57 -2.48 -14.00
C SER A 271 15.84 -2.59 -14.85
N THR A 272 15.88 -3.51 -15.83
CA THR A 272 17.04 -3.67 -16.73
C THR A 272 17.27 -2.43 -17.59
N LEU A 273 16.22 -1.80 -18.09
CA LEU A 273 16.34 -0.56 -18.87
C LEU A 273 16.83 0.59 -18.00
N LEU A 274 16.36 0.68 -16.75
CA LEU A 274 16.83 1.66 -15.78
C LEU A 274 18.31 1.47 -15.42
N TYR A 275 18.78 0.22 -15.35
CA TYR A 275 20.21 -0.09 -15.21
C TYR A 275 21.03 0.40 -16.41
N LEU A 276 20.58 0.11 -17.63
CA LEU A 276 21.27 0.53 -18.85
C LEU A 276 21.30 2.06 -18.99
N SER A 277 20.19 2.73 -18.67
CA SER A 277 20.11 4.19 -18.62
C SER A 277 21.09 4.78 -17.59
N ALA A 278 21.13 4.22 -16.37
CA ALA A 278 22.07 4.64 -15.34
C ALA A 278 23.54 4.42 -15.71
N ALA A 279 23.83 3.42 -16.55
CA ALA A 279 25.16 3.14 -17.09
C ALA A 279 25.53 4.00 -18.31
N GLY A 280 24.66 4.93 -18.74
CA GLY A 280 24.87 5.79 -19.90
C GLY A 280 24.58 5.12 -21.25
N GLY A 281 23.97 3.94 -21.26
CA GLY A 281 23.72 3.13 -22.45
C GLY A 281 22.33 3.30 -23.07
N ALA A 282 21.44 4.09 -22.49
CA ALA A 282 20.11 4.37 -23.05
C ALA A 282 19.82 5.88 -23.08
N GLU A 283 19.65 6.43 -24.28
CA GLU A 283 19.39 7.86 -24.50
C GLU A 283 17.90 8.26 -24.38
N THR A 284 17.00 7.30 -24.13
CA THR A 284 15.55 7.54 -24.17
C THR A 284 14.94 7.77 -22.78
N HIS A 285 14.23 8.89 -22.63
CA HIS A 285 13.42 9.21 -21.44
C HIS A 285 12.08 8.42 -21.40
N PHE A 286 12.14 7.09 -21.40
CA PHE A 286 10.94 6.23 -21.45
C PHE A 286 10.17 6.20 -20.12
N GLU A 287 10.75 6.73 -19.03
CA GLU A 287 10.19 6.60 -17.67
C GLU A 287 8.85 7.30 -17.54
N ALA A 288 8.64 8.41 -18.26
CA ALA A 288 7.37 9.13 -18.30
C ALA A 288 6.29 8.37 -19.07
N LEU A 289 6.65 7.66 -20.13
CA LEU A 289 5.73 6.88 -20.95
C LEU A 289 5.19 5.63 -20.22
N ALA A 290 6.00 5.05 -19.32
CA ALA A 290 5.58 3.92 -18.48
C ALA A 290 4.38 4.25 -17.55
N PHE A 291 4.21 5.53 -17.18
CA PHE A 291 3.09 5.97 -16.35
C PHE A 291 1.75 6.02 -17.09
N LEU A 292 1.76 6.19 -18.42
CA LEU A 292 0.53 6.34 -19.17
C LEU A 292 -0.38 5.09 -19.11
N PRO A 293 0.08 3.86 -19.44
CA PRO A 293 -0.76 2.68 -19.33
C PRO A 293 -1.22 2.43 -17.89
N GLN A 294 -0.34 2.67 -16.91
CA GLN A 294 -0.66 2.53 -15.49
C GLN A 294 -1.80 3.49 -15.07
N LEU A 295 -1.66 4.80 -15.37
CA LEU A 295 -2.65 5.81 -15.00
C LEU A 295 -3.98 5.59 -15.73
N VAL A 296 -3.95 5.26 -17.02
CA VAL A 296 -5.18 4.97 -17.79
C VAL A 296 -5.93 3.79 -17.17
N LEU A 297 -5.25 2.70 -16.84
CA LEU A 297 -5.89 1.54 -16.22
C LEU A 297 -6.45 1.88 -14.83
N VAL A 298 -5.66 2.54 -13.99
CA VAL A 298 -5.99 2.77 -12.59
C VAL A 298 -7.00 3.89 -12.39
N VAL A 299 -6.93 4.99 -13.15
CA VAL A 299 -7.81 6.15 -12.99
C VAL A 299 -9.06 6.06 -13.87
N ILE A 300 -8.99 5.37 -15.01
CA ILE A 300 -10.11 5.36 -15.97
C ILE A 300 -10.73 3.97 -16.07
N ALA A 301 -9.98 2.97 -16.58
CA ALA A 301 -10.58 1.71 -16.97
C ALA A 301 -11.16 0.91 -15.77
N LEU A 302 -10.39 0.74 -14.70
CA LEU A 302 -10.80 -0.05 -13.55
C LEU A 302 -11.95 0.58 -12.75
N PRO A 303 -11.95 1.89 -12.43
CA PRO A 303 -13.10 2.52 -11.79
C PRO A 303 -14.39 2.36 -12.59
N LEU A 304 -14.35 2.57 -13.91
CA LEU A 304 -15.53 2.45 -14.77
C LEU A 304 -16.10 1.02 -14.79
N VAL A 305 -15.22 0.01 -14.85
CA VAL A 305 -15.63 -1.40 -14.96
C VAL A 305 -16.04 -2.00 -13.61
N LEU A 306 -15.35 -1.66 -12.52
CA LEU A 306 -15.45 -2.36 -11.24
C LEU A 306 -16.11 -1.55 -10.14
N ALA A 307 -15.88 -0.23 -10.06
CA ALA A 307 -16.23 0.50 -8.85
C ALA A 307 -17.74 0.62 -8.61
N LYS A 308 -18.59 0.44 -9.63
CA LYS A 308 -20.05 0.31 -9.41
C LYS A 308 -20.50 -1.05 -8.91
N LYS A 309 -19.72 -2.10 -9.19
CA LYS A 309 -20.02 -3.49 -8.83
C LYS A 309 -19.51 -3.82 -7.43
N SER A 310 -18.23 -3.57 -7.16
CA SER A 310 -17.59 -3.76 -5.86
C SER A 310 -16.45 -2.74 -5.70
N LEU A 311 -16.57 -1.88 -4.69
CA LEU A 311 -15.58 -0.85 -4.40
C LEU A 311 -14.25 -1.47 -3.94
N THR A 312 -14.34 -2.47 -3.06
CA THR A 312 -13.17 -3.18 -2.53
C THR A 312 -12.42 -3.94 -3.63
N THR A 313 -13.14 -4.56 -4.57
CA THR A 313 -12.52 -5.21 -5.73
C THR A 313 -11.90 -4.18 -6.68
N ALA A 314 -12.56 -3.03 -6.89
CA ALA A 314 -11.99 -1.95 -7.69
C ALA A 314 -10.70 -1.40 -7.05
N MET A 315 -10.70 -1.13 -5.75
CA MET A 315 -9.51 -0.67 -5.02
C MET A 315 -8.39 -1.72 -5.07
N LEU A 316 -8.72 -3.02 -4.91
CA LEU A 316 -7.75 -4.10 -5.04
C LEU A 316 -7.11 -4.10 -6.43
N ALA A 317 -7.93 -4.10 -7.48
CA ALA A 317 -7.45 -4.11 -8.87
C ALA A 317 -6.63 -2.85 -9.19
N GLN A 318 -7.06 -1.68 -8.71
CA GLN A 318 -6.32 -0.43 -8.87
C GLN A 318 -4.94 -0.53 -8.23
N THR A 319 -4.84 -0.99 -6.99
CA THR A 319 -3.55 -1.11 -6.30
C THR A 319 -2.67 -2.18 -6.91
N PHE A 320 -3.24 -3.33 -7.26
CA PHE A 320 -2.51 -4.41 -7.91
C PHE A 320 -1.94 -3.96 -9.26
N THR A 321 -2.72 -3.23 -10.05
CA THR A 321 -2.27 -2.62 -11.31
C THR A 321 -1.23 -1.53 -11.08
N PHE A 322 -1.45 -0.66 -10.09
CA PHE A 322 -0.50 0.39 -9.74
C PHE A 322 0.86 -0.21 -9.37
N VAL A 323 0.92 -1.30 -8.61
CA VAL A 323 2.19 -1.96 -8.28
C VAL A 323 2.79 -2.67 -9.50
N THR A 324 1.98 -3.43 -10.25
CA THR A 324 2.43 -4.25 -11.38
C THR A 324 3.04 -3.41 -12.51
N PHE A 325 2.42 -2.28 -12.85
CA PHE A 325 2.85 -1.41 -13.94
C PHE A 325 3.76 -0.27 -13.48
N ASN A 326 4.21 -0.28 -12.22
CA ASN A 326 5.12 0.75 -11.74
C ASN A 326 6.53 0.54 -12.30
N LYS A 327 7.22 1.65 -12.58
CA LYS A 327 8.65 1.64 -12.92
C LYS A 327 9.54 1.18 -11.76
N VAL A 328 9.11 1.39 -10.51
CA VAL A 328 9.77 0.88 -9.31
C VAL A 328 8.81 -0.03 -8.58
N CYS A 329 9.21 -1.27 -8.35
CA CYS A 329 8.41 -2.27 -7.65
C CYS A 329 9.30 -2.97 -6.61
N THR A 330 8.96 -2.80 -5.33
CA THR A 330 9.68 -3.41 -4.20
C THR A 330 8.72 -4.27 -3.39
N SER A 331 9.22 -5.21 -2.59
CA SER A 331 8.38 -6.12 -1.81
C SER A 331 7.46 -5.41 -0.81
N GLN A 332 7.85 -4.23 -0.31
CA GLN A 332 6.99 -3.41 0.57
C GLN A 332 5.64 -3.07 -0.10
N TYR A 333 5.61 -2.92 -1.42
CA TYR A 333 4.42 -2.50 -2.15
C TYR A 333 3.36 -3.60 -2.19
N PHE A 334 3.75 -4.85 -1.99
CA PHE A 334 2.82 -5.98 -1.99
C PHE A 334 1.82 -5.88 -0.84
N LEU A 335 2.19 -5.26 0.28
CA LEU A 335 1.27 -4.99 1.40
C LEU A 335 0.07 -4.14 0.97
N TRP A 336 0.22 -3.26 -0.02
CA TRP A 336 -0.84 -2.33 -0.41
C TRP A 336 -2.07 -3.03 -0.97
N TYR A 337 -1.89 -4.13 -1.70
CA TYR A 337 -3.00 -4.93 -2.20
C TYR A 337 -3.33 -6.11 -1.27
N LEU A 338 -2.37 -6.62 -0.47
CA LEU A 338 -2.65 -7.69 0.49
C LEU A 338 -3.71 -7.29 1.52
N ILE A 339 -3.73 -6.03 2.00
CA ILE A 339 -4.76 -5.57 2.94
C ILE A 339 -6.19 -5.62 2.37
N LEU A 340 -6.33 -5.60 1.03
CA LEU A 340 -7.61 -5.60 0.33
C LEU A 340 -8.08 -7.02 -0.07
N LEU A 341 -7.16 -7.99 -0.15
CA LEU A 341 -7.50 -9.37 -0.51
C LEU A 341 -8.57 -10.04 0.38
N PRO A 342 -8.66 -9.80 1.71
CA PRO A 342 -9.69 -10.43 2.54
C PRO A 342 -11.12 -10.09 2.13
N PHE A 343 -11.34 -8.96 1.44
CA PHE A 343 -12.65 -8.59 0.88
C PHE A 343 -12.97 -9.36 -0.40
N TYR A 344 -11.97 -9.65 -1.22
CA TYR A 344 -12.11 -10.27 -2.54
C TYR A 344 -12.09 -11.81 -2.52
N LEU A 345 -11.12 -12.40 -1.82
CA LEU A 345 -10.93 -13.86 -1.80
C LEU A 345 -12.21 -14.67 -1.54
N PRO A 346 -13.08 -14.30 -0.58
CA PRO A 346 -14.24 -15.10 -0.20
C PRO A 346 -15.26 -15.36 -1.32
N SER A 347 -15.35 -14.48 -2.33
CA SER A 347 -16.23 -14.58 -3.50
C SER A 347 -15.47 -14.89 -4.80
N SER A 348 -14.13 -14.86 -4.75
CA SER A 348 -13.27 -15.04 -5.92
C SER A 348 -13.34 -16.43 -6.55
N SER A 349 -13.08 -16.50 -7.86
CA SER A 349 -12.79 -17.73 -8.58
C SER A 349 -11.55 -18.44 -8.05
N LEU A 350 -10.60 -17.73 -7.43
CA LEU A 350 -9.41 -18.32 -6.80
C LEU A 350 -9.76 -19.30 -5.67
N VAL A 351 -10.80 -18.99 -4.88
CA VAL A 351 -11.29 -19.89 -3.83
C VAL A 351 -12.26 -20.92 -4.40
N ARG A 352 -13.14 -20.52 -5.34
CA ARG A 352 -14.10 -21.44 -5.99
C ARG A 352 -13.41 -22.54 -6.81
N ARG A 353 -12.24 -22.25 -7.39
CA ARG A 353 -11.41 -23.18 -8.18
C ARG A 353 -10.03 -23.28 -7.55
N PRO A 354 -9.83 -24.18 -6.57
CA PRO A 354 -8.58 -24.26 -5.80
C PRO A 354 -7.33 -24.42 -6.65
N THR A 355 -7.40 -25.15 -7.77
CA THR A 355 -6.27 -25.28 -8.70
C THR A 355 -5.84 -23.94 -9.29
N LEU A 356 -6.78 -23.06 -9.63
CA LEU A 356 -6.51 -21.70 -10.10
C LEU A 356 -5.89 -20.85 -8.99
N GLY A 357 -6.48 -20.87 -7.79
CA GLY A 357 -5.99 -20.12 -6.64
C GLY A 357 -4.59 -20.53 -6.18
N ILE A 358 -4.34 -21.83 -6.07
CA ILE A 358 -3.03 -22.39 -5.72
C ILE A 358 -2.01 -22.06 -6.80
N SER A 359 -2.37 -22.20 -8.09
CA SER A 359 -1.47 -21.84 -9.20
C SER A 359 -1.11 -20.35 -9.18
N ALA A 360 -2.08 -19.47 -8.94
CA ALA A 360 -1.85 -18.04 -8.79
C ALA A 360 -0.89 -17.71 -7.64
N ALA A 361 -1.12 -18.30 -6.46
CA ALA A 361 -0.26 -18.10 -5.30
C ALA A 361 1.17 -18.64 -5.55
N LEU A 362 1.29 -19.85 -6.08
CA LEU A 362 2.60 -20.48 -6.35
C LEU A 362 3.38 -19.70 -7.41
N LEU A 363 2.77 -19.34 -8.53
CA LEU A 363 3.46 -18.57 -9.58
C LEU A 363 3.87 -17.18 -9.08
N TRP A 364 3.05 -16.54 -8.25
CA TRP A 364 3.38 -15.25 -7.64
C TRP A 364 4.59 -15.36 -6.68
N VAL A 365 4.68 -16.44 -5.89
CA VAL A 365 5.83 -16.72 -5.01
C VAL A 365 7.07 -17.10 -5.83
N ILE A 366 6.93 -17.98 -6.83
CA ILE A 366 8.03 -18.41 -7.70
C ILE A 366 8.62 -17.22 -8.44
N GLY A 367 7.79 -16.32 -8.97
CA GLY A 367 8.29 -15.12 -9.65
C GLY A 367 9.16 -14.24 -8.75
N GLN A 368 8.76 -14.08 -7.48
CA GLN A 368 9.59 -13.39 -6.49
C GLN A 368 10.88 -14.14 -6.18
N ALA A 369 10.80 -15.45 -5.95
CA ALA A 369 11.97 -16.27 -5.61
C ALA A 369 13.00 -16.29 -6.74
N LEU A 370 12.56 -16.40 -8.00
CA LEU A 370 13.41 -16.31 -9.18
C LEU A 370 14.10 -14.95 -9.24
N TRP A 371 13.34 -13.85 -9.10
CA TRP A 371 13.92 -12.51 -9.13
C TRP A 371 14.92 -12.30 -7.98
N LEU A 372 14.55 -12.66 -6.75
CA LEU A 372 15.41 -12.53 -5.56
C LEU A 372 16.70 -13.35 -5.69
N SER A 373 16.64 -14.55 -6.28
CA SER A 373 17.83 -15.35 -6.54
C SER A 373 18.79 -14.62 -7.49
N GLN A 374 18.27 -14.05 -8.58
CA GLN A 374 19.11 -13.31 -9.53
C GLN A 374 19.61 -11.99 -8.94
N GLY A 375 18.78 -11.28 -8.17
CA GLY A 375 19.15 -10.06 -7.45
C GLY A 375 20.24 -10.31 -6.41
N TYR A 376 20.15 -11.41 -5.66
CA TYR A 376 21.20 -11.80 -4.71
C TYR A 376 22.53 -12.06 -5.41
N ASN A 377 22.51 -12.83 -6.51
CA ASN A 377 23.71 -13.09 -7.31
C ASN A 377 24.35 -11.79 -7.81
N LEU A 378 23.54 -10.83 -8.26
CA LEU A 378 24.05 -9.54 -8.74
C LEU A 378 24.58 -8.66 -7.61
N GLU A 379 23.72 -8.37 -6.64
CA GLU A 379 23.90 -7.26 -5.71
C GLU A 379 24.76 -7.65 -4.50
N PHE A 380 24.78 -8.94 -4.14
CA PHE A 380 25.55 -9.44 -3.01
C PHE A 380 26.78 -10.24 -3.43
N LEU A 381 26.68 -11.05 -4.49
CA LEU A 381 27.82 -11.85 -4.98
C LEU A 381 28.62 -11.19 -6.11
N GLY A 382 28.11 -10.10 -6.70
CA GLY A 382 28.78 -9.41 -7.80
C GLY A 382 28.81 -10.20 -9.12
N LEU A 383 27.93 -11.20 -9.28
CA LEU A 383 27.86 -12.04 -10.47
C LEU A 383 27.02 -11.35 -11.56
N PRO A 384 27.37 -11.48 -12.85
CA PRO A 384 26.67 -10.82 -13.96
C PRO A 384 25.35 -11.52 -14.30
N SER A 385 24.31 -11.35 -13.47
CA SER A 385 22.98 -11.98 -13.66
C SER A 385 21.93 -11.08 -14.32
N PHE A 386 22.33 -9.93 -14.87
CA PHE A 386 21.41 -8.94 -15.49
C PHE A 386 20.55 -9.52 -16.62
N VAL A 387 21.18 -10.04 -17.66
CA VAL A 387 20.53 -10.62 -18.84
C VAL A 387 21.16 -12.00 -19.09
N PRO A 388 20.36 -13.07 -19.26
CA PRO A 388 18.90 -13.07 -19.26
C PRO A 388 18.26 -13.11 -17.85
N GLY A 389 19.03 -13.31 -16.78
CA GLY A 389 18.53 -13.64 -15.43
C GLY A 389 17.47 -12.69 -14.87
N LEU A 390 17.88 -11.52 -14.39
CA LEU A 390 16.98 -10.52 -13.81
C LEU A 390 15.90 -10.07 -14.80
N PHE A 391 16.27 -9.90 -16.08
CA PHE A 391 15.34 -9.49 -17.12
C PHE A 391 14.18 -10.48 -17.31
N LEU A 392 14.47 -11.77 -17.52
CA LEU A 392 13.43 -12.79 -17.68
C LEU A 392 12.65 -13.01 -16.39
N ALA A 393 13.29 -12.94 -15.22
CA ALA A 393 12.60 -13.04 -13.94
C ALA A 393 11.59 -11.88 -13.74
N GLY A 394 11.99 -10.65 -14.08
CA GLY A 394 11.12 -9.48 -14.05
C GLY A 394 9.94 -9.59 -15.03
N LEU A 395 10.19 -10.02 -16.27
CA LEU A 395 9.13 -10.26 -17.26
C LEU A 395 8.18 -11.38 -16.84
N PHE A 396 8.71 -12.47 -16.28
CA PHE A 396 7.90 -13.57 -15.77
C PHE A 396 6.99 -13.10 -14.63
N PHE A 397 7.55 -12.40 -13.64
CA PHE A 397 6.76 -11.86 -12.52
C PHE A 397 5.70 -10.87 -13.02
N PHE A 398 6.03 -10.00 -13.96
CA PHE A 398 5.08 -9.09 -14.60
C PHE A 398 3.94 -9.86 -15.29
N ALA A 399 4.25 -10.87 -16.11
CA ALA A 399 3.26 -11.68 -16.81
C ALA A 399 2.31 -12.41 -15.85
N VAL A 400 2.84 -12.99 -14.76
CA VAL A 400 2.05 -13.63 -13.71
C VAL A 400 1.10 -12.61 -13.05
N ASN A 401 1.59 -11.42 -12.72
CA ASN A 401 0.73 -10.38 -12.13
C ASN A 401 -0.35 -9.91 -13.11
N VAL A 402 -0.05 -9.68 -14.39
CA VAL A 402 -1.07 -9.32 -15.39
C VAL A 402 -2.14 -10.42 -15.52
N TRP A 403 -1.75 -11.69 -15.49
CA TRP A 403 -2.70 -12.81 -15.49
C TRP A 403 -3.59 -12.81 -14.25
N ILE A 404 -3.03 -12.63 -13.05
CA ILE A 404 -3.78 -12.53 -11.79
C ILE A 404 -4.75 -11.34 -11.82
N LEU A 405 -4.30 -10.18 -12.31
CA LEU A 405 -5.15 -9.01 -12.51
C LEU A 405 -6.34 -9.32 -13.43
N GLY A 406 -6.09 -10.05 -14.53
CA GLY A 406 -7.15 -10.51 -15.42
C GLY A 406 -8.20 -11.38 -14.72
N ILE A 407 -7.80 -12.21 -13.74
CA ILE A 407 -8.73 -12.97 -12.90
C ILE A 407 -9.54 -12.03 -12.02
N ILE A 408 -8.90 -11.10 -11.31
CA ILE A 408 -9.56 -10.12 -10.42
C ILE A 408 -10.62 -9.31 -11.18
N VAL A 409 -10.28 -8.83 -12.39
CA VAL A 409 -11.20 -8.04 -13.23
C VAL A 409 -12.38 -8.89 -13.72
N ARG A 410 -12.15 -10.16 -14.08
CA ARG A 410 -13.22 -11.08 -14.52
C ARG A 410 -14.17 -11.46 -13.39
N ASP A 411 -13.64 -11.65 -12.19
CA ASP A 411 -14.43 -11.92 -10.99
C ASP A 411 -15.29 -10.70 -10.59
N GLY A 412 -14.71 -9.51 -10.76
CA GLY A 412 -15.37 -8.23 -11.00
C GLY A 412 -16.63 -7.87 -10.20
N GLY A 413 -16.77 -8.36 -8.96
CA GLY A 413 -17.80 -7.95 -8.01
C GLY A 413 -19.00 -8.88 -7.83
N ASP A 414 -18.86 -10.20 -8.01
CA ASP A 414 -19.88 -11.19 -7.59
C ASP A 414 -20.24 -11.13 -6.07
N GLY A 415 -19.52 -10.33 -5.26
CA GLY A 415 -19.85 -10.01 -3.88
C GLY A 415 -20.44 -8.59 -3.76
N ALA A 416 -21.58 -8.46 -3.09
CA ALA A 416 -22.21 -7.17 -2.82
C ALA A 416 -21.43 -6.39 -1.74
N ASP A 417 -20.92 -5.22 -2.10
CA ASP A 417 -20.26 -4.23 -1.22
C ASP A 417 -21.21 -3.15 -0.68
#